data_AF-A0AAI8TSJ7-F1
#
_entry.id   AF-A0AAI8TSJ7-F1
#
_cell.length_a   1.000
_cell.length_b   1.000
_cell.length_c   1.000
_cell.angle_alpha   90.00
_cell.angle_beta   90.00
_cell.angle_gamma   90.00
#
_symmetry.space_group_name_H-M   'P 1'
#
loop_
_entity.id
_entity.type
_entity.pdbx_description
1 polymer ?
#
loop_
_entity_poly.entity_id
_entity_poly.type
_entity_poly.pdbx_seq_one_letter_code
_entity_poly.pdbx_strand_id
1 'polypeptide(L)'
;MFFRTPQPDAVDPETGERYPDVIMIWVESESDKLALVQDPSSPFFTTDRFDGHLSVLVRGSEIGAISRTELTELIQDAWLSRASARRAERWLAEHGG
;
A
#
# COMPACT_ATOMS: atom_id res chain seq x y z
N MET A 1 0.11 -10.93 4.49
CA MET A 1 1.25 -10.12 4.01
C MET A 1 2.06 -11.00 3.06
N PHE A 2 2.03 -10.71 1.76
CA PHE A 2 2.87 -11.38 0.77
C PHE A 2 4.10 -10.51 0.54
N PHE A 3 5.28 -10.94 0.96
CA PHE A 3 6.54 -10.35 0.51
C PHE A 3 6.87 -10.97 -0.84
N ARG A 4 6.73 -10.20 -1.93
CA ARG A 4 7.28 -10.62 -3.23
C ARG A 4 8.76 -10.26 -3.28
N THR A 5 9.53 -11.08 -3.99
CA THR A 5 10.88 -10.79 -4.48
C THR A 5 10.94 -9.37 -5.09
N PRO A 6 12.06 -8.62 -4.98
CA PRO A 6 12.22 -7.29 -5.58
C PRO A 6 11.58 -7.20 -6.97
N GLN A 7 10.62 -6.29 -7.09
CA GLN A 7 9.77 -6.21 -8.27
C GLN A 7 10.61 -5.65 -9.44
N PRO A 8 10.69 -6.33 -10.61
CA PRO A 8 11.63 -5.94 -11.67
C PRO A 8 11.45 -4.51 -12.20
N ASP A 9 10.22 -4.01 -12.10
CA ASP A 9 9.74 -2.71 -12.56
C ASP A 9 9.80 -1.61 -11.48
N ALA A 10 10.20 -1.94 -10.25
CA ALA A 10 10.40 -0.96 -9.18
C ALA A 10 11.89 -0.60 -9.09
N VAL A 11 12.26 0.47 -9.78
CA VAL A 11 13.64 0.94 -9.91
C VAL A 11 13.78 2.39 -9.46
N ASP A 12 14.98 2.72 -9.00
CA ASP A 12 15.42 4.08 -8.79
C ASP A 12 15.50 4.82 -10.14
N PRO A 13 14.80 5.96 -10.30
CA PRO A 13 14.77 6.69 -11.58
C PRO A 13 16.10 7.37 -11.92
N GLU A 14 16.96 7.64 -10.94
CA GLU A 14 18.28 8.25 -11.14
C GLU A 14 19.33 7.21 -11.51
N THR A 15 19.34 6.07 -10.81
CA THR A 15 20.39 5.04 -10.96
C THR A 15 19.98 3.86 -11.84
N GLY A 16 18.67 3.62 -12.02
CA GLY A 16 18.13 2.44 -12.68
C GLY A 16 18.25 1.15 -11.86
N GLU A 17 18.77 1.22 -10.63
CA GLU A 17 18.90 0.05 -9.75
C GLU A 17 17.53 -0.37 -9.21
N ARG A 18 17.33 -1.68 -9.03
CA ARG A 18 16.08 -2.21 -8.47
C ARG A 18 16.02 -1.94 -6.98
N TYR A 19 14.86 -1.48 -6.50
CA TYR A 19 14.62 -1.35 -5.08
C TYR A 19 14.59 -2.74 -4.40
N PRO A 20 15.44 -2.99 -3.38
CA PRO A 20 15.53 -4.29 -2.75
C PRO A 20 14.39 -4.57 -1.75
N ASP A 21 13.60 -3.54 -1.41
CA ASP A 21 12.74 -3.51 -0.22
C ASP A 21 11.30 -3.04 -0.53
N VAL A 22 10.76 -3.39 -1.69
CA VAL A 22 9.40 -2.97 -2.09
C VAL A 22 8.32 -3.79 -1.39
N ILE A 23 7.35 -3.10 -0.79
CA ILE A 23 6.17 -3.65 -0.14
C ILE A 23 4.94 -3.23 -0.94
N MET A 24 4.04 -4.17 -1.22
CA MET A 24 2.76 -3.91 -1.89
C MET A 24 1.62 -3.88 -0.86
N ILE A 25 0.82 -2.81 -0.87
CA ILE A 25 -0.32 -2.62 0.03
C ILE A 25 -1.59 -2.47 -0.81
N TRP A 26 -2.64 -3.22 -0.48
CA TRP A 26 -3.95 -3.08 -1.12
C TRP A 26 -4.61 -1.78 -0.70
N VAL A 27 -5.45 -1.21 -1.55
CA VAL A 27 -6.32 -0.07 -1.20
C VAL A 27 -7.76 -0.41 -1.54
N GLU A 28 -8.71 0.32 -0.95
CA GLU A 28 -10.14 0.05 -1.15
C GLU A 28 -10.59 0.43 -2.57
N SER A 29 -10.15 1.58 -3.06
CA SER A 29 -10.57 2.11 -4.35
C SER A 29 -9.41 2.65 -5.20
N GLU A 30 -9.70 2.89 -6.48
CA GLU A 30 -8.76 3.58 -7.38
C GLU A 30 -8.54 5.03 -6.96
N SER A 31 -9.54 5.68 -6.39
CA SER A 31 -9.42 7.04 -5.85
C SER A 31 -8.43 7.11 -4.70
N ASP A 32 -8.45 6.12 -3.79
CA ASP A 32 -7.48 6.05 -2.68
C ASP A 32 -6.06 5.80 -3.20
N LYS A 33 -5.92 4.93 -4.21
CA LYS A 33 -4.64 4.73 -4.90
C LYS A 33 -4.10 6.05 -5.45
N LEU A 34 -4.94 6.79 -6.16
CA LEU A 34 -4.54 8.05 -6.79
C LEU A 34 -4.18 9.11 -5.74
N ALA A 35 -4.95 9.21 -4.65
CA ALA A 35 -4.66 10.13 -3.55
C ALA A 35 -3.26 9.87 -2.95
N LEU A 36 -2.93 8.61 -2.71
CA LEU A 36 -1.64 8.22 -2.13
C LEU A 36 -0.47 8.41 -3.10
N VAL A 37 -0.64 8.16 -4.40
CA VAL A 37 0.47 8.22 -5.38
C VAL A 37 0.69 9.63 -5.95
N GLN A 38 -0.35 10.48 -5.97
CA GLN A 38 -0.23 11.85 -6.50
C GLN A 38 0.26 12.87 -5.47
N ASP A 39 0.19 12.54 -4.17
CA ASP A 39 0.75 13.39 -3.12
C ASP A 39 2.29 13.36 -3.15
N PRO A 40 2.98 14.48 -3.42
CA PRO A 40 4.45 14.51 -3.46
C PRO A 40 5.12 14.24 -2.11
N SER A 41 4.38 14.37 -1.00
CA SER A 41 4.88 14.08 0.35
C SER A 41 4.67 12.63 0.79
N SER A 42 3.87 11.88 0.02
CA SER A 42 3.62 10.47 0.26
C SER A 42 4.78 9.60 -0.25
N PRO A 43 5.21 8.58 0.51
CA PRO A 43 6.23 7.63 0.07
C PRO A 43 5.66 6.54 -0.86
N PHE A 44 4.37 6.60 -1.19
CA PHE A 44 3.71 5.61 -2.03
C PHE A 44 3.92 5.88 -3.51
N PHE A 45 4.15 4.83 -4.28
CA PHE A 45 4.30 4.90 -5.73
C PHE A 45 3.54 3.76 -6.43
N THR A 46 3.49 3.84 -7.75
CA THR A 46 2.98 2.77 -8.63
C THR A 46 3.91 2.62 -9.83
N THR A 47 3.75 1.53 -10.57
CA THR A 47 4.38 1.31 -11.88
C THR A 47 3.29 0.99 -12.90
N ASP A 48 3.58 1.10 -14.20
CA ASP A 48 2.65 0.77 -15.30
C ASP A 48 2.04 -0.64 -15.16
N ARG A 49 2.79 -1.56 -14.54
CA ARG A 49 2.32 -2.93 -14.26
C ARG A 49 1.10 -2.96 -13.33
N PHE A 50 0.95 -1.96 -12.47
CA PHE A 50 -0.11 -1.86 -11.49
C PHE A 50 -1.25 -0.94 -11.93
N ASP A 51 -1.29 -0.54 -13.20
CA ASP A 51 -2.42 0.19 -13.75
C ASP A 51 -3.71 -0.63 -13.66
N GLY A 52 -4.78 -0.02 -13.13
CA GLY A 52 -6.04 -0.70 -12.81
C GLY A 52 -5.97 -1.71 -11.65
N HIS A 53 -4.81 -1.87 -11.01
CA HIS A 53 -4.66 -2.72 -9.82
C HIS A 53 -4.81 -1.89 -8.55
N LEU A 54 -5.69 -2.32 -7.64
CA LEU A 54 -6.01 -1.67 -6.36
C LEU A 54 -4.91 -1.89 -5.31
N SER A 55 -3.70 -1.46 -5.62
CA SER A 55 -2.57 -1.46 -4.69
C SER A 55 -1.60 -0.34 -4.98
N VAL A 56 -0.93 0.10 -3.91
CA VAL A 56 0.24 0.98 -3.93
C VAL A 56 1.49 0.21 -3.53
N LEU A 57 2.64 0.75 -3.89
CA LEU A 57 3.96 0.27 -3.51
C LEU A 57 4.63 1.26 -2.58
N VAL A 58 5.44 0.78 -1.65
CA VAL A 58 6.28 1.62 -0.77
C VAL A 58 7.61 0.92 -0.55
N ARG A 59 8.67 1.70 -0.34
CA ARG A 59 9.95 1.16 0.09
C ARG A 59 9.95 0.93 1.59
N GLY A 60 10.39 -0.24 2.04
CA GLY A 60 10.49 -0.58 3.46
C GLY A 60 11.38 0.39 4.23
N SER A 61 12.42 0.91 3.59
CA SER A 61 13.30 1.96 4.13
C SER A 61 12.61 3.32 4.32
N GLU A 62 11.52 3.59 3.60
CA GLU A 62 10.77 4.86 3.66
C GLU A 62 9.48 4.75 4.47
N ILE A 63 9.11 3.56 4.94
CA ILE A 63 7.89 3.33 5.73
C ILE A 63 7.84 4.18 7.02
N GLY A 64 9.01 4.55 7.55
CA GLY A 64 9.14 5.42 8.72
C GLY A 64 8.72 6.88 8.49
N ALA A 65 8.52 7.30 7.24
CA ALA A 65 7.97 8.61 6.91
C ALA A 65 6.46 8.68 7.18
N ILE A 66 5.77 7.54 7.27
CA ILE A 66 4.33 7.46 7.53
C ILE A 66 4.12 7.45 9.03
N SER A 67 3.14 8.22 9.51
CA SER A 67 2.81 8.16 10.93
C SER A 67 2.27 6.78 11.31
N ARG A 68 2.50 6.34 12.56
CA ARG A 68 1.98 5.05 13.02
C ARG A 68 0.46 4.96 12.91
N THR A 69 -0.26 6.05 13.15
CA THR A 69 -1.72 6.10 13.05
C THR A 69 -2.16 5.88 11.61
N GLU A 70 -1.64 6.69 10.69
CA GLU A 70 -1.94 6.59 9.26
C GLU A 70 -1.58 5.21 8.68
N LEU A 71 -0.42 4.66 9.03
CA LEU A 71 -0.05 3.31 8.61
C LEU A 71 -1.00 2.25 9.18
N THR A 72 -1.49 2.45 10.40
CA THR A 72 -2.45 1.52 11.03
C THR A 72 -3.78 1.56 10.29
N GLU A 73 -4.31 2.76 10.02
CA GLU A 73 -5.56 2.97 9.28
C GLU A 73 -5.46 2.37 7.88
N LEU A 74 -4.39 2.69 7.14
CA LEU A 74 -4.16 2.14 5.81
C LEU A 74 -4.13 0.61 5.78
N ILE A 75 -3.45 -0.02 6.74
CA ILE A 75 -3.39 -1.49 6.81
C ILE A 75 -4.74 -2.10 7.21
N GLN A 76 -5.53 -1.42 8.02
CA GLN A 76 -6.89 -1.84 8.37
C GLN A 76 -7.81 -1.77 7.14
N ASP A 77 -7.83 -0.66 6.42
CA ASP A 77 -8.62 -0.48 5.20
C ASP A 77 -8.21 -1.46 4.11
N ALA A 78 -6.89 -1.64 3.93
CA ALA A 78 -6.32 -2.65 3.03
C ALA A 78 -6.76 -4.08 3.41
N TRP A 79 -6.89 -4.38 4.70
CA TRP A 79 -7.37 -5.68 5.14
C TRP A 79 -8.88 -5.82 4.94
N LEU A 80 -9.67 -4.79 5.28
CA LEU A 80 -11.13 -4.77 5.13
C LEU A 80 -11.55 -4.94 3.67
N SER A 81 -10.85 -4.30 2.72
CA SER A 81 -11.12 -4.44 1.29
C SER A 81 -10.88 -5.85 0.73
N ARG A 82 -10.11 -6.68 1.45
CA ARG A 82 -9.75 -8.05 1.06
C ARG A 82 -10.36 -9.12 1.95
N ALA A 83 -10.87 -8.75 3.12
CA ALA A 83 -11.45 -9.68 4.08
C ALA A 83 -12.79 -10.24 3.56
N SER A 84 -13.14 -11.43 4.03
CA SER A 84 -14.51 -11.94 3.83
C SER A 84 -15.49 -11.11 4.65
N ALA A 85 -16.71 -10.89 4.15
CA ALA A 85 -17.77 -10.14 4.83
C ALA A 85 -17.89 -10.46 6.35
N ARG A 86 -18.03 -11.74 6.70
CA ARG A 86 -18.11 -12.19 8.11
C ARG A 86 -16.94 -11.74 9.00
N ARG A 87 -15.71 -11.72 8.46
CA ARG A 87 -14.51 -11.31 9.21
C ARG A 87 -14.46 -9.79 9.36
N ALA A 88 -14.79 -9.06 8.30
CA ALA A 88 -14.88 -7.61 8.33
C ALA A 88 -15.95 -7.15 9.32
N GLU A 89 -17.17 -7.68 9.24
CA GLU A 89 -18.29 -7.38 10.15
C GLU A 89 -17.90 -7.61 11.62
N ARG A 90 -17.30 -8.77 11.92
CA ARG A 90 -16.85 -9.08 13.27
C ARG A 90 -15.80 -8.10 13.76
N TRP A 91 -14.80 -7.79 12.93
CA TRP A 91 -13.73 -6.88 13.30
C TRP A 91 -14.25 -5.46 13.56
N LEU A 92 -15.14 -4.98 12.69
CA LEU A 92 -15.81 -3.67 12.84
C LEU A 92 -16.69 -3.62 14.09
N ALA A 93 -17.36 -4.72 14.47
CA ALA A 93 -18.11 -4.77 15.72
C ALA A 93 -17.21 -4.71 16.96
N GLU A 94 -15.97 -5.19 16.87
CA GLU A 94 -14.98 -5.19 17.96
C GLU A 94 -14.16 -3.89 18.04
N HIS A 95 -14.02 -3.14 16.94
CA HIS A 95 -13.08 -2.00 16.81
C HIS A 95 -13.66 -0.72 16.19
N GLY A 96 -14.88 -0.73 15.68
CA GLY A 96 -15.54 0.40 15.01
C GLY A 96 -16.35 1.31 15.94
N GLY A 97 -16.03 1.31 17.24
CA GLY A 97 -16.69 2.11 18.28
C GLY A 97 -15.76 3.12 18.91
#